data_AF-A0A836W5M5-F1
#
_entry.id   AF-A0A836W5M5-F1
#
_cell.length_a   1.000
_cell.length_b   1.000
_cell.length_c   1.000
_cell.angle_alpha   90.00
_cell.angle_beta   90.00
_cell.angle_gamma   90.00
#
_symmetry.space_group_name_H-M   'P 1'
#
loop_
_entity.id
_entity.type
_entity.pdbx_description
1 polymer ?
#
loop_
_entity_poly.entity_id
_entity_poly.type
_entity_poly.pdbx_seq_one_letter_code
_entity_poly.pdbx_strand_id
1 'polypeptide(L)'
;MNKYYTAFIILLFLFSCAPEAVKKEEIKEKSLPELSAAMIKSYVLRETINLRRQPNTQSPVVKQLTSGEPVYIFENRNGWYEVQTEDGQKGFIRSDLIGPRSLSYTTLASAFVDSVLPNFRAEMFFDKTDLYKTVYLTLQSEYYTSKKKANDFARKIGLVYQQKVYPGFVELRILKPDGKELFSKVQLKNIGMGDLTLPVLDFGRLIRVDNSAMEVALFIVVPDSINDRALLKSARKISSHFAYPVNKVEVVFAVDNPQDIALLQKLPEKQGAERKICRLYYLEDKDGEFYKFNACGE
;
A
#
# COMPACT_ATOMS: atom_id res chain seq x y z
N MET A 1 19.42 -21.04 -102.45
CA MET A 1 18.05 -21.61 -102.44
C MET A 1 17.72 -22.05 -101.04
N ASN A 2 16.49 -21.73 -100.60
CA ASN A 2 15.71 -22.23 -99.47
C ASN A 2 16.16 -22.04 -98.01
N LYS A 3 15.10 -21.83 -97.21
CA LYS A 3 15.01 -21.39 -95.83
C LYS A 3 14.71 -22.56 -94.86
N TYR A 4 14.87 -22.25 -93.56
CA TYR A 4 14.14 -22.70 -92.35
C TYR A 4 14.79 -23.75 -91.39
N TYR A 5 15.12 -23.21 -90.20
CA TYR A 5 15.00 -23.72 -88.81
C TYR A 5 15.39 -25.16 -88.44
N THR A 6 16.26 -25.29 -87.43
CA THR A 6 16.09 -26.29 -86.37
C THR A 6 16.86 -25.93 -85.09
N ALA A 7 16.28 -26.33 -83.97
CA ALA A 7 16.48 -25.92 -82.58
C ALA A 7 17.92 -25.97 -82.02
N PHE A 8 18.22 -25.03 -81.14
CA PHE A 8 19.44 -24.97 -80.31
C PHE A 8 19.06 -25.41 -78.88
N ILE A 9 19.56 -26.57 -78.44
CA ILE A 9 19.49 -27.01 -77.04
C ILE A 9 20.91 -26.98 -76.50
N ILE A 10 21.26 -25.93 -75.76
CA ILE A 10 22.50 -25.87 -74.97
C ILE A 10 22.14 -26.17 -73.52
N LEU A 11 22.67 -27.29 -73.04
CA LEU A 11 22.68 -27.72 -71.65
C LEU A 11 23.69 -26.86 -70.87
N LEU A 12 23.22 -25.91 -70.07
CA LEU A 12 24.05 -25.07 -69.18
C LEU A 12 23.87 -25.53 -67.73
N PHE A 13 24.89 -26.20 -67.21
CA PHE A 13 25.04 -26.56 -65.80
C PHE A 13 25.04 -25.29 -64.94
N LEU A 14 24.08 -25.17 -64.03
CA LEU A 14 24.07 -24.14 -63.00
C LEU A 14 25.17 -24.44 -61.96
N PHE A 15 26.29 -23.74 -62.04
CA PHE A 15 27.24 -23.63 -60.93
C PHE A 15 26.58 -22.81 -59.82
N SER A 16 26.18 -23.49 -58.74
CA SER A 16 25.75 -22.89 -57.49
C SER A 16 26.93 -22.15 -56.84
N CYS A 17 26.82 -20.83 -56.73
CA CYS A 17 27.74 -20.02 -55.94
C CYS A 17 27.21 -20.01 -54.49
N ALA A 18 27.76 -20.85 -53.62
CA ALA A 18 27.50 -20.82 -52.20
C ALA A 18 28.51 -19.87 -51.51
N PRO A 19 28.07 -18.81 -50.81
CA PRO A 19 28.97 -17.98 -50.01
C PRO A 19 29.37 -18.70 -48.71
N GLU A 20 30.66 -18.72 -48.42
CA GLU A 20 31.24 -19.27 -47.19
C GLU A 20 30.70 -18.55 -45.94
N ALA A 21 30.23 -19.36 -44.98
CA ALA A 21 29.68 -18.87 -43.73
C ALA A 21 30.78 -18.37 -42.80
N VAL A 22 30.78 -17.06 -42.52
CA VAL A 22 31.57 -16.45 -41.44
C VAL A 22 31.02 -16.95 -40.10
N LYS A 23 31.87 -17.62 -39.31
CA LYS A 23 31.55 -18.10 -37.97
C LYS A 23 31.45 -16.90 -37.02
N LYS A 24 30.24 -16.48 -36.70
CA LYS A 24 29.95 -15.43 -35.71
C LYS A 24 30.09 -16.04 -34.31
N GLU A 25 31.08 -15.60 -33.53
CA GLU A 25 31.12 -15.92 -32.11
C GLU A 25 29.92 -15.26 -31.42
N GLU A 26 29.02 -16.07 -30.87
CA GLU A 26 27.93 -15.62 -30.01
C GLU A 26 28.49 -15.13 -28.68
N ILE A 27 28.38 -13.82 -28.43
CA ILE A 27 28.44 -13.29 -27.08
C ILE A 27 27.24 -13.88 -26.33
N LYS A 28 27.52 -14.77 -25.38
CA LYS A 28 26.51 -15.35 -24.49
C LYS A 28 26.06 -14.28 -23.49
N GLU A 29 25.19 -13.39 -23.94
CA GLU A 29 24.44 -12.52 -23.04
C GLU A 29 23.60 -13.42 -22.15
N LYS A 30 23.87 -13.36 -20.84
CA LYS A 30 23.16 -14.15 -19.83
C LYS A 30 21.70 -13.67 -19.82
N SER A 31 20.88 -14.34 -20.61
CA SER A 31 19.43 -14.10 -20.72
C SER A 31 18.81 -14.16 -19.32
N LEU A 32 18.41 -12.98 -18.82
CA LEU A 32 17.49 -12.86 -17.71
C LEU A 32 16.15 -13.50 -18.16
N PRO A 33 15.51 -14.37 -17.37
CA PRO A 33 14.28 -15.03 -17.82
C PRO A 33 13.21 -13.99 -18.12
N GLU A 34 12.67 -14.07 -19.34
CA GLU A 34 11.62 -13.19 -19.85
C GLU A 34 10.27 -13.46 -19.17
N LEU A 35 9.63 -12.34 -18.78
CA LEU A 35 8.21 -12.12 -18.49
C LEU A 35 7.61 -12.73 -17.21
N SER A 36 7.57 -11.91 -16.14
CA SER A 36 6.47 -11.94 -15.17
C SER A 36 5.99 -10.51 -14.93
N ALA A 37 4.68 -10.28 -15.09
CA ALA A 37 3.88 -9.08 -14.74
C ALA A 37 4.66 -7.79 -14.43
N ALA A 38 4.40 -6.72 -15.19
CA ALA A 38 4.99 -5.38 -14.99
C ALA A 38 5.20 -5.05 -13.50
N MET A 39 6.44 -5.24 -13.02
CA MET A 39 6.75 -5.02 -11.61
C MET A 39 6.63 -3.52 -11.34
N ILE A 40 5.85 -3.16 -10.33
CA ILE A 40 5.65 -1.74 -10.00
C ILE A 40 6.88 -1.28 -9.23
N LYS A 41 7.66 -0.35 -9.81
CA LYS A 41 8.80 0.26 -9.12
C LYS A 41 8.28 1.23 -8.04
N SER A 42 8.54 0.88 -6.80
CA SER A 42 8.25 1.65 -5.59
C SER A 42 9.53 1.94 -4.83
N TYR A 43 9.43 2.74 -3.79
CA TYR A 43 10.54 3.29 -3.01
C TYR A 43 10.14 3.27 -1.54
N VAL A 44 11.11 3.14 -0.65
CA VAL A 44 10.90 3.18 0.80
C VAL A 44 10.55 4.59 1.26
N LEU A 45 9.48 4.71 2.04
CA LEU A 45 8.92 6.02 2.41
C LEU A 45 9.43 6.53 3.77
N ARG A 46 9.96 5.66 4.63
CA ARG A 46 10.40 5.97 6.00
C ARG A 46 11.91 5.79 6.18
N GLU A 47 12.47 6.29 7.29
CA GLU A 47 13.93 6.25 7.55
C GLU A 47 14.52 4.84 7.49
N THR A 48 13.89 3.86 8.15
CA THR A 48 14.31 2.45 8.09
C THR A 48 13.10 1.53 8.19
N ILE A 49 13.03 0.53 7.30
CA ILE A 49 11.97 -0.49 7.28
C ILE A 49 12.57 -1.89 7.14
N ASN A 50 11.79 -2.91 7.51
CA ASN A 50 12.22 -4.30 7.43
C ASN A 50 11.60 -4.99 6.20
N LEU A 51 12.46 -5.57 5.35
CA LEU A 51 12.08 -6.60 4.39
C LEU A 51 12.04 -7.93 5.13
N ARG A 52 10.88 -8.61 5.13
CA ARG A 52 10.68 -9.85 5.90
C ARG A 52 10.51 -11.07 5.01
N ARG A 53 10.84 -12.26 5.53
CA ARG A 53 10.75 -13.52 4.76
C ARG A 53 9.30 -13.92 4.45
N GLN A 54 8.36 -13.57 5.32
CA GLN A 54 6.92 -13.83 5.19
C GLN A 54 6.14 -12.55 5.55
N PRO A 55 4.88 -12.40 5.11
CA PRO A 55 4.04 -11.23 5.36
C PRO A 55 3.48 -11.21 6.79
N ASN A 56 4.38 -11.24 7.78
CA ASN A 56 4.10 -11.11 9.21
C ASN A 56 5.39 -10.65 9.91
N THR A 57 5.32 -10.21 11.17
CA THR A 57 6.49 -9.59 11.82
C THR A 57 7.30 -10.48 12.71
N GLN A 58 6.75 -11.62 13.06
CA GLN A 58 7.51 -12.67 13.70
C GLN A 58 8.46 -13.34 12.69
N SER A 59 8.21 -13.15 11.40
CA SER A 59 9.09 -13.59 10.34
C SER A 59 10.47 -12.93 10.47
N PRO A 60 11.55 -13.71 10.26
CA PRO A 60 12.90 -13.18 10.15
C PRO A 60 12.98 -12.00 9.18
N VAL A 61 13.72 -10.97 9.59
CA VAL A 61 14.13 -9.87 8.73
C VAL A 61 15.18 -10.40 7.76
N VAL A 62 14.91 -10.24 6.47
CA VAL A 62 15.81 -10.59 5.38
C VAL A 62 16.82 -9.45 5.19
N LYS A 63 16.34 -8.21 5.22
CA LYS A 63 17.14 -7.01 5.02
C LYS A 63 16.46 -5.79 5.64
N GLN A 64 17.24 -4.80 6.06
CA GLN A 64 16.72 -3.46 6.35
C GLN A 64 16.92 -2.56 5.14
N LEU A 65 15.90 -1.76 4.84
CA LEU A 65 15.89 -0.82 3.73
C LEU A 65 15.70 0.60 4.29
N THR A 66 16.35 1.56 3.67
CA THR A 66 16.35 2.96 4.06
C THR A 66 15.55 3.83 3.12
N SER A 67 15.15 5.02 3.58
CA SER A 67 14.32 5.96 2.80
C SER A 67 14.86 6.21 1.39
N GLY A 68 13.97 6.11 0.39
CA GLY A 68 14.32 6.31 -1.01
C GLY A 68 14.97 5.11 -1.69
N GLU A 69 15.24 4.00 -0.99
CA GLU A 69 15.66 2.77 -1.65
C GLU A 69 14.54 2.21 -2.53
N PRO A 70 14.83 1.83 -3.78
CA PRO A 70 13.85 1.26 -4.68
C PRO A 70 13.58 -0.23 -4.42
N VAL A 71 12.33 -0.61 -4.66
CA VAL A 71 11.84 -2.00 -4.65
C VAL A 71 10.88 -2.22 -5.82
N TYR A 72 10.72 -3.48 -6.21
CA TYR A 72 9.88 -3.91 -7.32
C TYR A 72 8.75 -4.80 -6.78
N ILE A 73 7.52 -4.32 -6.82
CA ILE A 73 6.35 -5.05 -6.30
C ILE A 73 5.91 -6.12 -7.30
N PHE A 74 5.75 -7.36 -6.83
CA PHE A 74 5.15 -8.46 -7.59
C PHE A 74 3.66 -8.60 -7.33
N GLU A 75 3.26 -8.59 -6.06
CA GLU A 75 1.87 -8.82 -5.68
C GLU A 75 1.56 -8.23 -4.30
N ASN A 76 0.27 -8.03 -4.03
CA ASN A 76 -0.25 -7.71 -2.70
C ASN A 76 -0.90 -8.97 -2.10
N ARG A 77 -0.47 -9.33 -0.90
CA ARG A 77 -1.10 -10.34 -0.06
C ARG A 77 -1.49 -9.70 1.26
N ASN A 78 -2.77 -9.36 1.40
CA ASN A 78 -3.37 -8.92 2.67
C ASN A 78 -2.64 -7.73 3.33
N GLY A 79 -2.33 -6.68 2.57
CA GLY A 79 -1.64 -5.48 3.11
C GLY A 79 -0.11 -5.60 3.14
N TRP A 80 0.43 -6.68 2.61
CA TRP A 80 1.87 -6.87 2.39
C TRP A 80 2.16 -6.98 0.90
N TYR A 81 3.14 -6.23 0.42
CA TYR A 81 3.69 -6.42 -0.90
C TYR A 81 4.80 -7.46 -0.87
N GLU A 82 4.70 -8.48 -1.72
CA GLU A 82 5.88 -9.25 -2.12
C GLU A 82 6.71 -8.36 -3.06
N VAL A 83 7.97 -8.16 -2.72
CA VAL A 83 8.87 -7.27 -3.44
C VAL A 83 10.21 -7.91 -3.73
N GLN A 84 10.91 -7.37 -4.72
CA GLN A 84 12.33 -7.59 -4.94
C GLN A 84 13.09 -6.26 -4.79
N THR A 85 14.21 -6.28 -4.09
CA THR A 85 15.13 -5.15 -3.99
C THR A 85 16.00 -5.07 -5.26
N GLU A 86 16.67 -3.93 -5.50
CA GLU A 86 17.60 -3.79 -6.65
C GLU A 86 18.73 -4.82 -6.66
N ASP A 87 19.20 -5.27 -5.48
CA ASP A 87 20.20 -6.34 -5.36
C ASP A 87 19.59 -7.76 -5.46
N GLY A 88 18.31 -7.86 -5.84
CA GLY A 88 17.65 -9.12 -6.19
C GLY A 88 17.03 -9.89 -5.03
N GLN A 89 17.12 -9.40 -3.79
CA GLN A 89 16.54 -10.06 -2.62
C GLN A 89 15.02 -9.95 -2.64
N LYS A 90 14.34 -11.08 -2.40
CA LYS A 90 12.89 -11.14 -2.31
C LYS A 90 12.41 -11.19 -0.86
N GLY A 91 11.28 -10.56 -0.61
CA GLY A 91 10.62 -10.61 0.68
C GLY A 91 9.32 -9.81 0.69
N PHE A 92 8.79 -9.59 1.88
CA PHE A 92 7.52 -8.92 2.11
C PHE A 92 7.73 -7.62 2.86
N ILE A 93 7.04 -6.56 2.40
CA ILE A 93 7.01 -5.24 3.02
C ILE A 93 5.55 -4.81 3.17
N ARG A 94 5.20 -4.19 4.29
CA ARG A 94 3.88 -3.57 4.49
C ARG A 94 3.58 -2.53 3.40
N SER A 95 2.39 -2.58 2.82
CA SER A 95 2.08 -1.77 1.64
C SER A 95 2.16 -0.26 1.87
N ASP A 96 1.96 0.20 3.10
CA ASP A 96 2.05 1.60 3.51
C ASP A 96 3.49 2.12 3.69
N LEU A 97 4.48 1.24 3.62
CA LEU A 97 5.90 1.59 3.79
C LEU A 97 6.64 1.87 2.48
N ILE A 98 6.02 1.55 1.33
CA ILE A 98 6.60 1.74 0.01
C ILE A 98 5.63 2.39 -0.97
N GLY A 99 6.17 3.18 -1.91
CA GLY A 99 5.38 3.91 -2.91
C GLY A 99 6.27 4.66 -3.91
N PRO A 100 5.72 5.37 -4.90
CA PRO A 100 6.53 6.05 -5.92
C PRO A 100 7.53 7.07 -5.34
N ARG A 101 8.70 7.23 -6.00
CA ARG A 101 9.82 8.10 -5.57
C ARG A 101 9.38 9.53 -5.33
N SER A 102 8.53 9.99 -6.24
CA SER A 102 7.78 11.22 -6.10
C SER A 102 6.58 10.94 -5.21
N LEU A 103 6.77 10.92 -3.89
CA LEU A 103 5.66 10.98 -2.93
C LEU A 103 4.89 12.32 -2.96
N SER A 104 5.04 13.11 -4.03
CA SER A 104 4.08 14.12 -4.43
C SER A 104 3.00 13.60 -5.39
N TYR A 105 3.23 12.46 -6.05
CA TYR A 105 2.25 11.85 -6.94
C TYR A 105 2.18 10.35 -6.62
N THR A 106 1.49 9.98 -5.55
CA THR A 106 1.02 8.60 -5.40
C THR A 106 -0.06 8.32 -6.45
N THR A 107 -0.25 7.07 -6.85
CA THR A 107 -1.49 6.62 -7.52
C THR A 107 -2.71 6.81 -6.62
N LEU A 108 -2.54 6.89 -5.30
CA LEU A 108 -3.56 7.36 -4.34
C LEU A 108 -3.84 8.85 -4.50
N ALA A 109 -2.80 9.68 -4.68
CA ALA A 109 -2.97 11.08 -5.05
C ALA A 109 -3.57 11.22 -6.45
N SER A 110 -3.12 10.48 -7.48
CA SER A 110 -3.76 10.49 -8.81
C SER A 110 -5.20 10.00 -8.72
N ALA A 111 -5.53 8.86 -8.12
CA ALA A 111 -6.92 8.40 -7.99
C ALA A 111 -7.78 9.39 -7.18
N PHE A 112 -7.23 10.05 -6.16
CA PHE A 112 -7.90 11.13 -5.43
C PHE A 112 -8.02 12.42 -6.26
N VAL A 113 -6.95 12.85 -6.95
CA VAL A 113 -6.84 14.01 -7.84
C VAL A 113 -7.80 13.84 -9.02
N ASP A 114 -7.84 12.66 -9.63
CA ASP A 114 -8.65 12.29 -10.78
C ASP A 114 -10.12 12.07 -10.40
N SER A 115 -10.42 11.65 -9.16
CA SER A 115 -11.80 11.47 -8.66
C SER A 115 -12.42 12.74 -8.03
N VAL A 116 -11.61 13.59 -7.39
CA VAL A 116 -12.06 14.74 -6.60
C VAL A 116 -11.62 16.06 -7.19
N LEU A 117 -10.36 16.13 -7.67
CA LEU A 117 -9.77 17.32 -8.24
C LEU A 117 -9.91 17.49 -9.77
N PRO A 118 -10.64 16.69 -10.60
CA PRO A 118 -10.83 17.10 -11.99
C PRO A 118 -11.61 18.42 -12.08
N ASN A 119 -12.38 18.75 -11.03
CA ASN A 119 -13.05 20.03 -10.86
C ASN A 119 -12.16 21.11 -10.20
N PHE A 120 -10.98 20.75 -9.72
CA PHE A 120 -10.08 21.62 -8.95
C PHE A 120 -8.67 21.59 -9.53
N ARG A 121 -8.27 22.63 -10.27
CA ARG A 121 -6.95 22.73 -10.91
C ARG A 121 -5.83 23.10 -9.91
N ALA A 122 -5.61 22.27 -8.90
CA ALA A 122 -4.55 22.43 -7.90
C ALA A 122 -3.58 21.24 -7.95
N GLU A 123 -2.30 21.48 -7.68
CA GLU A 123 -1.34 20.41 -7.47
C GLU A 123 -1.16 20.17 -5.96
N MET A 124 -0.94 18.91 -5.59
CA MET A 124 -0.84 18.47 -4.21
C MET A 124 0.46 17.70 -4.00
N PHE A 125 1.16 17.98 -2.91
CA PHE A 125 2.40 17.32 -2.52
C PHE A 125 2.31 16.92 -1.04
N PHE A 126 2.88 15.79 -0.65
CA PHE A 126 2.90 15.37 0.75
C PHE A 126 4.24 15.67 1.39
N ASP A 127 4.22 16.06 2.66
CA ASP A 127 5.43 16.19 3.44
C ASP A 127 6.10 14.83 3.64
N LYS A 128 7.42 14.78 3.51
CA LYS A 128 8.20 13.54 3.59
C LYS A 128 8.32 13.02 5.02
N THR A 129 8.28 13.91 6.02
CA THR A 129 8.46 13.54 7.43
C THR A 129 7.12 13.40 8.15
N ASP A 130 6.11 14.16 7.73
CA ASP A 130 4.76 14.09 8.28
C ASP A 130 3.73 13.70 7.21
N LEU A 131 3.96 12.52 6.64
CA LEU A 131 3.14 11.94 5.57
C LEU A 131 1.66 12.00 5.93
N TYR A 132 0.86 12.44 4.96
CA TYR A 132 -0.59 12.59 5.01
C TYR A 132 -1.12 13.67 5.94
N LYS A 133 -0.40 14.03 7.01
CA LYS A 133 -0.82 15.09 7.93
C LYS A 133 -0.44 16.46 7.40
N THR A 134 0.71 16.60 6.76
CA THR A 134 1.11 17.86 6.13
C THR A 134 1.03 17.73 4.61
N VAL A 135 0.22 18.58 4.00
CA VAL A 135 -0.10 18.57 2.56
C VAL A 135 0.22 19.93 1.96
N TYR A 136 1.15 20.00 1.02
CA TYR A 136 1.43 21.22 0.28
C TYR A 136 0.52 21.34 -0.94
N LEU A 137 0.08 22.56 -1.24
CA LEU A 137 -0.77 22.87 -2.39
C LEU A 137 -0.17 24.00 -3.22
N THR A 138 -0.16 23.85 -4.54
CA THR A 138 -0.09 24.97 -5.49
C THR A 138 -1.47 25.16 -6.08
N LEU A 139 -1.95 26.40 -6.09
CA LEU A 139 -3.27 26.77 -6.60
C LEU A 139 -3.11 27.49 -7.94
N GLN A 140 -4.22 27.76 -8.62
CA GLN A 140 -4.20 28.68 -9.75
C GLN A 140 -4.03 30.14 -9.29
N SER A 141 -3.49 30.99 -10.15
CA SER A 141 -3.10 32.37 -9.83
C SER A 141 -4.24 33.21 -9.24
N GLU A 142 -5.49 32.96 -9.65
CA GLU A 142 -6.68 33.67 -9.17
C GLU A 142 -6.98 33.43 -7.69
N TYR A 143 -6.47 32.37 -7.07
CA TYR A 143 -6.66 32.09 -5.65
C TYR A 143 -5.69 32.86 -4.75
N TYR A 144 -4.58 33.36 -5.30
CA TYR A 144 -3.56 34.13 -4.57
C TYR A 144 -3.92 35.61 -4.36
N THR A 145 -5.08 36.06 -4.84
CA THR A 145 -5.51 37.46 -4.67
C THR A 145 -5.75 37.82 -3.19
N SER A 146 -5.99 36.84 -2.32
CA SER A 146 -6.00 37.03 -0.87
C SER A 146 -5.77 35.71 -0.12
N LYS A 147 -5.23 35.80 1.11
CA LYS A 147 -5.10 34.64 2.01
C LYS A 147 -6.46 33.97 2.26
N LYS A 148 -7.53 34.74 2.41
CA LYS A 148 -8.88 34.20 2.64
C LYS A 148 -9.33 33.31 1.48
N LYS A 149 -9.20 33.79 0.24
CA LYS A 149 -9.63 33.02 -0.96
C LYS A 149 -8.83 31.72 -1.12
N ALA A 150 -7.51 31.77 -0.95
CA ALA A 150 -6.66 30.59 -0.97
C ALA A 150 -7.03 29.59 0.15
N ASN A 151 -7.24 30.09 1.37
CA ASN A 151 -7.58 29.26 2.53
C ASN A 151 -8.96 28.59 2.39
N ASP A 152 -9.97 29.32 1.89
CA ASP A 152 -11.32 28.79 1.68
C ASP A 152 -11.30 27.64 0.66
N PHE A 153 -10.48 27.76 -0.40
CA PHE A 153 -10.32 26.72 -1.41
C PHE A 153 -9.52 25.52 -0.89
N ALA A 154 -8.39 25.76 -0.23
CA ALA A 154 -7.60 24.71 0.41
C ALA A 154 -8.43 23.92 1.43
N ARG A 155 -9.29 24.58 2.21
CA ARG A 155 -10.20 23.92 3.15
C ARG A 155 -11.16 22.95 2.45
N LYS A 156 -11.73 23.31 1.30
CA LYS A 156 -12.60 22.41 0.51
C LYS A 156 -11.85 21.16 0.07
N ILE A 157 -10.64 21.32 -0.48
CA ILE A 157 -9.76 20.21 -0.86
C ILE A 157 -9.48 19.32 0.35
N GLY A 158 -9.08 19.93 1.47
CA GLY A 158 -8.71 19.21 2.68
C GLY A 158 -9.86 18.43 3.31
N LEU A 159 -11.09 18.93 3.27
CA LEU A 159 -12.24 18.20 3.80
C LEU A 159 -12.50 16.91 3.01
N VAL A 160 -12.41 16.97 1.67
CA VAL A 160 -12.55 15.75 0.85
C VAL A 160 -11.37 14.82 1.05
N TYR A 161 -10.17 15.37 1.18
CA TYR A 161 -8.97 14.60 1.51
C TYR A 161 -9.12 13.87 2.85
N GLN A 162 -9.67 14.51 3.88
CA GLN A 162 -9.91 13.87 5.16
C GLN A 162 -10.90 12.71 5.07
N GLN A 163 -11.95 12.86 4.26
CA GLN A 163 -12.96 11.81 4.08
C GLN A 163 -12.44 10.60 3.30
N LYS A 164 -11.59 10.82 2.30
CA LYS A 164 -11.18 9.77 1.37
C LYS A 164 -9.78 9.21 1.62
N VAL A 165 -8.92 9.97 2.27
CA VAL A 165 -7.49 9.67 2.37
C VAL A 165 -7.04 9.64 3.82
N TYR A 166 -7.25 10.69 4.62
CA TYR A 166 -6.73 10.72 5.99
C TYR A 166 -7.63 11.50 6.95
N PRO A 167 -8.48 10.82 7.76
CA PRO A 167 -9.47 11.46 8.62
C PRO A 167 -8.88 12.14 9.87
N GLY A 168 -7.57 12.05 10.07
CA GLY A 168 -6.86 12.68 11.18
C GLY A 168 -6.69 14.19 11.02
N PHE A 169 -5.86 14.79 11.87
CA PHE A 169 -5.50 16.20 11.76
C PHE A 169 -4.71 16.45 10.47
N VAL A 170 -5.09 17.49 9.71
CA VAL A 170 -4.41 17.85 8.44
C VAL A 170 -4.00 19.32 8.46
N GLU A 171 -2.74 19.60 8.19
CA GLU A 171 -2.21 20.93 7.87
C GLU A 171 -1.98 21.03 6.35
N LEU A 172 -2.71 21.94 5.70
CA LEU A 172 -2.51 22.30 4.30
C LEU A 172 -1.60 23.52 4.23
N ARG A 173 -0.50 23.42 3.49
CA ARG A 173 0.49 24.48 3.27
C ARG A 173 0.39 24.97 1.83
N ILE A 174 -0.17 26.14 1.63
CA ILE A 174 -0.33 26.71 0.30
C ILE A 174 1.00 27.38 -0.07
N LEU A 175 1.67 26.89 -1.10
CA LEU A 175 2.89 27.46 -1.64
C LEU A 175 2.53 28.54 -2.67
N LYS A 176 3.40 29.54 -2.84
CA LYS A 176 3.32 30.49 -3.95
C LYS A 176 3.45 29.75 -5.30
N PRO A 177 3.08 30.38 -6.43
CA PRO A 177 3.20 29.75 -7.75
C PRO A 177 4.61 29.27 -8.13
N ASP A 178 5.65 29.77 -7.47
CA ASP A 178 7.03 29.30 -7.62
C ASP A 178 7.31 27.94 -6.96
N GLY A 179 6.38 27.43 -6.16
CA GLY A 179 6.49 26.17 -5.42
C GLY A 179 7.53 26.18 -4.30
N LYS A 180 8.09 27.34 -3.93
CA LYS A 180 9.20 27.45 -2.97
C LYS A 180 8.78 28.13 -1.68
N GLU A 181 8.01 29.21 -1.77
CA GLU A 181 7.67 30.01 -0.61
C GLU A 181 6.27 29.70 -0.09
N LEU A 182 6.11 29.68 1.24
CA LEU A 182 4.80 29.52 1.86
C LEU A 182 3.97 30.80 1.70
N PHE A 183 2.80 30.68 1.07
CA PHE A 183 1.82 31.76 0.96
C PHE A 183 0.90 31.81 2.19
N SER A 184 0.36 30.66 2.61
CA SER A 184 -0.58 30.54 3.74
C SER A 184 -0.67 29.10 4.22
N LYS A 185 -1.32 28.88 5.37
CA LYS A 185 -1.63 27.55 5.90
C LYS A 185 -3.06 27.43 6.42
N VAL A 186 -3.61 26.23 6.35
CA VAL A 186 -4.95 25.87 6.85
C VAL A 186 -4.83 24.60 7.68
N GLN A 187 -5.39 24.60 8.89
CA GLN A 187 -5.44 23.42 9.73
C GLN A 187 -6.88 22.90 9.84
N LEU A 188 -7.03 21.58 9.69
CA LEU A 188 -8.28 20.85 9.83
C LEU A 188 -8.16 19.91 11.03
N LYS A 189 -9.16 19.98 11.92
CA LYS A 189 -9.28 19.04 13.04
C LYS A 189 -9.60 17.65 12.48
N ASN A 190 -9.25 16.60 13.22
CA ASN A 190 -9.67 15.25 12.87
C ASN A 190 -11.21 15.16 12.74
N ILE A 191 -11.69 14.33 11.82
CA ILE A 191 -13.11 14.09 11.60
C ILE A 191 -13.54 12.68 12.05
N GLY A 192 -12.59 11.86 12.53
CA GLY A 192 -12.83 10.47 12.92
C GLY A 192 -13.04 9.54 11.71
N MET A 193 -13.06 8.23 11.94
CA MET A 193 -13.28 7.23 10.88
C MET A 193 -14.78 6.94 10.70
N GLY A 194 -15.53 7.94 10.21
CA GLY A 194 -16.96 7.78 9.88
C GLY A 194 -17.22 6.65 8.86
N ASP A 195 -18.38 5.98 9.00
CA ASP A 195 -18.83 4.78 8.25
C ASP A 195 -17.71 3.80 7.88
N LEU A 196 -17.03 3.29 8.91
CA LEU A 196 -16.09 2.18 8.76
C LEU A 196 -16.83 0.94 8.21
N THR A 197 -16.49 0.53 6.99
CA THR A 197 -17.00 -0.74 6.46
C THR A 197 -16.45 -1.89 7.29
N LEU A 198 -17.33 -2.75 7.81
CA LEU A 198 -16.94 -3.87 8.66
C LEU A 198 -16.77 -5.15 7.81
N PRO A 199 -15.76 -5.99 8.12
CA PRO A 199 -15.57 -7.26 7.44
C PRO A 199 -16.67 -8.26 7.80
N VAL A 200 -16.98 -9.15 6.87
CA VAL A 200 -17.81 -10.33 7.15
C VAL A 200 -17.01 -11.32 7.99
N LEU A 201 -17.54 -11.66 9.17
CA LEU A 201 -16.93 -12.62 10.07
C LEU A 201 -17.17 -14.06 9.58
N ASP A 202 -16.12 -14.88 9.56
CA ASP A 202 -16.24 -16.32 9.23
C ASP A 202 -17.03 -17.07 10.32
N PHE A 203 -16.95 -16.61 11.56
CA PHE A 203 -17.66 -17.13 12.72
C PHE A 203 -17.72 -16.07 13.82
N GLY A 204 -18.62 -16.29 14.78
CA GLY A 204 -18.78 -15.43 15.94
C GLY A 204 -19.66 -14.21 15.67
N ARG A 205 -19.66 -13.30 16.64
CA ARG A 205 -20.46 -12.08 16.63
C ARG A 205 -19.64 -10.90 17.11
N LEU A 206 -19.72 -9.81 16.36
CA LEU A 206 -19.12 -8.53 16.74
C LEU A 206 -19.88 -7.95 17.94
N ILE A 207 -19.16 -7.63 19.01
CA ILE A 207 -19.69 -7.02 20.22
C ILE A 207 -19.44 -5.52 20.23
N ARG A 208 -18.24 -5.10 19.83
CA ARG A 208 -17.81 -3.71 19.86
C ARG A 208 -16.80 -3.45 18.76
N VAL A 209 -16.85 -2.24 18.21
CA VAL A 209 -15.82 -1.66 17.35
C VAL A 209 -15.44 -0.34 17.94
N ASP A 210 -14.15 -0.17 18.19
CA ASP A 210 -13.58 1.11 18.58
C ASP A 210 -12.72 1.62 17.42
N ASN A 211 -12.79 2.92 17.13
CA ASN A 211 -12.01 3.53 16.07
C ASN A 211 -11.51 4.92 16.47
N SER A 212 -10.21 5.15 16.34
CA SER A 212 -9.61 6.44 16.68
C SER A 212 -8.34 6.65 15.87
N ALA A 213 -8.21 7.83 15.25
CA ALA A 213 -6.96 8.26 14.62
C ALA A 213 -6.27 7.23 13.69
N MET A 214 -7.04 6.56 12.81
CA MET A 214 -6.62 5.46 11.92
C MET A 214 -6.35 4.10 12.58
N GLU A 215 -6.68 3.96 13.85
CA GLU A 215 -6.65 2.69 14.55
C GLU A 215 -8.07 2.11 14.61
N VAL A 216 -8.21 0.81 14.36
CA VAL A 216 -9.47 0.06 14.52
C VAL A 216 -9.24 -1.06 15.52
N ALA A 217 -10.16 -1.24 16.46
CA ALA A 217 -10.21 -2.41 17.33
C ALA A 217 -11.56 -3.11 17.22
N LEU A 218 -11.55 -4.42 16.97
CA LEU A 218 -12.76 -5.26 16.89
C LEU A 218 -12.78 -6.25 18.05
N PHE A 219 -13.90 -6.29 18.76
CA PHE A 219 -14.13 -7.19 19.89
C PHE A 219 -15.22 -8.18 19.50
N ILE A 220 -14.86 -9.46 19.40
CA ILE A 220 -15.68 -10.51 18.80
C ILE A 220 -15.80 -11.67 19.79
N VAL A 221 -17.02 -12.20 19.94
CA VAL A 221 -17.25 -13.46 20.65
C VAL A 221 -17.36 -14.63 19.69
N VAL A 222 -16.83 -15.78 20.07
CA VAL A 222 -16.81 -17.00 19.26
C VAL A 222 -17.22 -18.22 20.07
N PRO A 223 -17.75 -19.28 19.44
CA PRO A 223 -17.93 -20.56 20.10
C PRO A 223 -16.60 -21.13 20.61
N ASP A 224 -16.61 -21.79 21.77
CA ASP A 224 -15.40 -22.36 22.36
C ASP A 224 -14.78 -23.49 21.50
N SER A 225 -15.58 -24.08 20.59
CA SER A 225 -15.17 -25.13 19.66
C SER A 225 -14.22 -24.65 18.54
N ILE A 226 -14.09 -23.35 18.30
CA ILE A 226 -13.20 -22.83 17.26
C ILE A 226 -11.75 -23.01 17.70
N ASN A 227 -10.91 -23.62 16.87
CA ASN A 227 -9.50 -23.84 17.18
C ASN A 227 -8.65 -22.59 16.91
N ASP A 228 -7.49 -22.52 17.57
CA ASP A 228 -6.56 -21.39 17.54
C ASP A 228 -6.05 -21.04 16.13
N ARG A 229 -5.86 -22.03 15.26
CA ARG A 229 -5.46 -21.81 13.86
C ARG A 229 -6.55 -21.09 13.07
N ALA A 230 -7.81 -21.46 13.28
CA ALA A 230 -8.95 -20.80 12.66
C ALA A 230 -9.11 -19.36 13.16
N LEU A 231 -8.94 -19.12 14.47
CA LEU A 231 -8.97 -17.77 15.05
C LEU A 231 -7.92 -16.86 14.41
N LEU A 232 -6.66 -17.31 14.34
CA LEU A 232 -5.57 -16.52 13.76
C LEU A 232 -5.79 -16.24 12.27
N LYS A 233 -6.31 -17.22 11.51
CA LYS A 233 -6.67 -17.01 10.10
C LYS A 233 -7.77 -15.96 9.95
N SER A 234 -8.80 -16.00 10.79
CA SER A 234 -9.88 -15.00 10.79
C SER A 234 -9.36 -13.62 11.19
N ALA A 235 -8.47 -13.52 12.19
CA ALA A 235 -7.89 -12.25 12.62
C ALA A 235 -7.13 -11.56 11.48
N ARG A 236 -6.28 -12.31 10.77
CA ARG A 236 -5.56 -11.81 9.59
C ARG A 236 -6.50 -11.36 8.47
N LYS A 237 -7.56 -12.13 8.23
CA LYS A 237 -8.60 -11.78 7.23
C LYS A 237 -9.29 -10.47 7.60
N ILE A 238 -9.70 -10.31 8.86
CA ILE A 238 -10.29 -9.07 9.39
C ILE A 238 -9.31 -7.91 9.24
N SER A 239 -8.05 -8.09 9.65
CA SER A 239 -7.01 -7.07 9.52
C SER A 239 -6.83 -6.61 8.06
N SER A 240 -6.78 -7.56 7.12
CA SER A 240 -6.61 -7.28 5.70
C SER A 240 -7.76 -6.49 5.06
N HIS A 241 -8.95 -6.50 5.68
CA HIS A 241 -10.09 -5.69 5.23
C HIS A 241 -9.84 -4.19 5.46
N PHE A 242 -9.12 -3.87 6.53
CA PHE A 242 -8.77 -2.50 6.87
C PHE A 242 -7.47 -2.12 6.17
N ALA A 243 -7.61 -1.69 4.92
CA ALA A 243 -6.52 -1.09 4.16
C ALA A 243 -6.24 0.35 4.63
N TYR A 244 -5.24 0.97 4.00
CA TYR A 244 -4.97 2.40 4.13
C TYR A 244 -6.28 3.23 4.06
N PRO A 245 -6.51 4.22 4.97
CA PRO A 245 -5.53 4.80 5.90
C PRO A 245 -5.37 4.10 7.24
N VAL A 246 -6.06 2.99 7.51
CA VAL A 246 -5.94 2.30 8.81
C VAL A 246 -4.50 1.81 8.98
N ASN A 247 -3.82 2.31 10.02
CA ASN A 247 -2.41 2.04 10.27
C ASN A 247 -2.19 1.08 11.45
N LYS A 248 -3.28 0.73 12.15
CA LYS A 248 -3.30 -0.23 13.24
C LYS A 248 -4.65 -0.93 13.31
N VAL A 249 -4.64 -2.26 13.38
CA VAL A 249 -5.83 -3.08 13.58
C VAL A 249 -5.61 -3.99 14.79
N GLU A 250 -6.52 -3.92 15.74
CA GLU A 250 -6.63 -4.85 16.85
C GLU A 250 -7.85 -5.76 16.65
N VAL A 251 -7.68 -7.06 16.88
CA VAL A 251 -8.78 -8.02 16.86
C VAL A 251 -8.70 -8.86 18.13
N VAL A 252 -9.78 -8.83 18.90
CA VAL A 252 -9.90 -9.51 20.19
C VAL A 252 -11.01 -10.54 20.11
N PHE A 253 -10.65 -11.81 20.29
CA PHE A 253 -11.60 -12.92 20.36
C PHE A 253 -11.77 -13.41 21.81
N ALA A 254 -13.01 -13.54 22.27
CA ALA A 254 -13.37 -14.18 23.53
C ALA A 254 -14.47 -15.24 23.35
N VAL A 255 -14.73 -16.06 24.36
CA VAL A 255 -15.78 -17.10 24.27
C VAL A 255 -17.17 -16.45 24.36
N ASP A 256 -18.15 -16.98 23.62
CA ASP A 256 -19.55 -16.53 23.67
C ASP A 256 -20.23 -17.01 24.96
N ASN A 257 -19.88 -16.37 26.08
CA ASN A 257 -20.52 -16.55 27.38
C ASN A 257 -20.80 -15.18 28.04
N PRO A 258 -21.74 -15.12 29.01
CA PRO A 258 -22.12 -13.84 29.63
C PRO A 258 -20.96 -13.10 30.32
N GLN A 259 -20.01 -13.81 30.93
CA GLN A 259 -18.89 -13.19 31.64
C GLN A 259 -17.95 -12.45 30.66
N ASP A 260 -17.58 -13.13 29.57
CA ASP A 260 -16.64 -12.61 28.58
C ASP A 260 -17.27 -11.49 27.73
N ILE A 261 -18.57 -11.60 27.40
CA ILE A 261 -19.31 -10.52 26.73
C ILE A 261 -19.29 -9.24 27.57
N ALA A 262 -19.64 -9.35 28.85
CA ALA A 262 -19.69 -8.20 29.76
C ALA A 262 -18.32 -7.55 29.94
N LEU A 263 -17.25 -8.34 29.81
CA LEU A 263 -15.88 -7.84 29.86
C LEU A 263 -15.48 -7.14 28.55
N LEU A 264 -15.73 -7.75 27.38
CA LEU A 264 -15.40 -7.15 26.08
C LEU A 264 -16.03 -5.75 25.92
N GLN A 265 -17.24 -5.55 26.46
CA GLN A 265 -17.92 -4.26 26.47
C GLN A 265 -17.21 -3.19 27.32
N LYS A 266 -16.40 -3.60 28.31
CA LYS A 266 -15.74 -2.73 29.29
C LYS A 266 -14.22 -2.68 29.15
N LEU A 267 -13.63 -3.46 28.24
CA LEU A 267 -12.19 -3.47 28.04
C LEU A 267 -11.74 -2.03 27.69
N PRO A 268 -10.86 -1.41 28.49
CA PRO A 268 -10.38 -0.07 28.18
C PRO A 268 -9.55 -0.08 26.88
N GLU A 269 -9.57 1.03 26.14
CA GLU A 269 -8.82 1.19 24.87
C GLU A 269 -7.32 0.92 25.01
N LYS A 270 -6.75 1.08 26.21
CA LYS A 270 -5.33 0.85 26.51
C LYS A 270 -5.18 0.46 27.97
N GLN A 271 -4.98 -0.80 28.31
CA GLN A 271 -4.15 -1.16 29.48
C GLN A 271 -3.82 -2.64 29.59
N GLY A 272 -2.51 -2.89 29.64
CA GLY A 272 -1.89 -4.15 30.04
C GLY A 272 -2.26 -4.52 31.47
N ALA A 273 -2.88 -5.68 31.58
CA ALA A 273 -2.75 -6.59 32.69
C ALA A 273 -3.00 -7.96 32.07
N GLU A 274 -2.07 -8.91 32.23
CA GLU A 274 -2.22 -10.28 31.73
C GLU A 274 -3.50 -10.91 32.31
N ARG A 275 -4.59 -10.75 31.57
CA ARG A 275 -5.88 -11.33 31.89
C ARG A 275 -6.07 -12.48 30.91
N LYS A 276 -6.11 -13.71 31.45
CA LYS A 276 -6.35 -14.96 30.71
C LYS A 276 -7.80 -15.06 30.18
N ILE A 277 -8.26 -14.05 29.44
CA ILE A 277 -9.68 -13.89 29.10
C ILE A 277 -9.90 -13.97 27.59
N CYS A 278 -8.95 -13.52 26.78
CA CYS A 278 -9.07 -13.58 25.34
C CYS A 278 -8.55 -14.92 24.82
N ARG A 279 -9.35 -15.60 23.99
CA ARG A 279 -8.88 -16.75 23.22
C ARG A 279 -7.73 -16.34 22.30
N LEU A 280 -7.84 -15.17 21.67
CA LEU A 280 -6.81 -14.58 20.83
C LEU A 280 -6.82 -13.05 20.97
N TYR A 281 -5.66 -12.47 21.26
CA TYR A 281 -5.35 -11.07 21.00
C TYR A 281 -4.48 -11.00 19.74
N TYR A 282 -4.92 -10.23 18.76
CA TYR A 282 -4.21 -9.96 17.51
C TYR A 282 -4.06 -8.45 17.35
N LEU A 283 -2.87 -8.03 16.95
CA LEU A 283 -2.52 -6.65 16.66
C LEU A 283 -1.71 -6.63 15.36
N GLU A 284 -2.03 -5.74 14.44
CA GLU A 284 -1.20 -5.46 13.28
C GLU A 284 -1.06 -3.96 13.08
N ASP A 285 0.18 -3.47 13.07
CA ASP A 285 0.49 -2.04 12.90
C ASP A 285 1.64 -1.80 11.90
N LYS A 286 2.33 -0.65 12.02
CA LYS A 286 3.51 -0.30 11.20
C LYS A 286 4.70 -1.22 11.42
N ASP A 287 4.84 -1.76 12.63
CA ASP A 287 5.93 -2.65 13.01
C ASP A 287 5.55 -4.08 12.64
N GLY A 288 4.22 -4.36 12.63
CA GLY A 288 3.36 -5.34 11.92
C GLY A 288 2.66 -6.36 12.84
N GLU A 289 2.50 -7.64 12.45
CA GLU A 289 1.64 -8.63 13.15
C GLU A 289 2.18 -9.20 14.48
N PHE A 290 1.56 -8.80 15.60
CA PHE A 290 1.69 -9.44 16.90
C PHE A 290 0.43 -10.23 17.26
N TYR A 291 0.58 -11.36 17.96
CA TYR A 291 -0.56 -12.06 18.55
C TYR A 291 -0.18 -12.89 19.78
N LYS A 292 -1.16 -13.10 20.67
CA LYS A 292 -1.04 -13.95 21.85
C LYS A 292 -2.34 -14.72 22.09
N PHE A 293 -2.23 -16.02 22.33
CA PHE A 293 -3.37 -16.85 22.73
C PHE A 293 -3.57 -16.80 24.24
N ASN A 294 -4.82 -16.95 24.69
CA ASN A 294 -5.19 -17.02 26.11
C ASN A 294 -4.74 -15.79 26.93
N ALA A 295 -4.69 -14.61 26.29
CA ALA A 295 -4.32 -13.34 26.91
C ALA A 295 -4.89 -12.16 26.11
N CYS A 296 -5.24 -11.07 26.78
CA CYS A 296 -5.63 -9.80 26.18
C CYS A 296 -4.51 -8.76 26.34
N GLY A 297 -4.00 -8.18 25.25
CA GLY A 297 -3.02 -7.08 25.28
C GLY A 297 -1.55 -7.50 25.26
N GLU A 298 -0.69 -6.49 25.08
CA GLU A 298 0.76 -6.54 25.32
C GLU A 298 1.09 -6.39 26.81
#